data_AF-A0A935SN90-F1
#
_entry.id   AF-A0A935SN90-F1
#
_cell.length_a   1.000
_cell.length_b   1.000
_cell.length_c   1.000
_cell.angle_alpha   90.00
_cell.angle_beta   90.00
_cell.angle_gamma   90.00
#
_symmetry.space_group_name_H-M   'P 1'
#
loop_
_entity.id
_entity.type
_entity.pdbx_description
1 polymer ?
#
loop_
_entity_poly.entity_id
_entity_poly.type
_entity_poly.pdbx_seq_one_letter_code
_entity_poly.pdbx_strand_id
1 'polypeptide(L)'
;MKIPAVHAGGGSLLDTREALDIYALVSFLTEPNDDIPLVALLRSPFFAFSDIDLHNAADDLEKGVSWWQVIKSRPEFARSVDILQNLLDARATMSSGQVVQLADTLTGYGAVIANLPHGARRSADLRGMHDLFRRLERQGRGDVFGTTRFLRELIETETEVPRPSLDSGEAVSLMTIHKAKGLEWPIVFIPDLARDMKSDSSVILVDPDIGVAFQMESDRYEKTEPAIHKLIKHRRKKRGN
;
A
#
# COMPACT_ATOMS: atom_id res chain seq x y z
N MET A 1 -12.28 -8.36 -28.30
CA MET A 1 -13.17 -7.45 -27.57
C MET A 1 -12.66 -7.34 -26.14
N LYS A 2 -12.30 -6.15 -25.64
CA LYS A 2 -11.87 -5.93 -24.24
C LYS A 2 -13.08 -5.38 -23.48
N ILE A 3 -13.54 -6.10 -22.45
CA ILE A 3 -14.61 -5.61 -21.57
C ILE A 3 -13.94 -4.84 -20.41
N PRO A 4 -14.25 -3.56 -20.19
CA PRO A 4 -13.70 -2.80 -19.07
C PRO A 4 -14.27 -3.35 -17.75
N ALA A 5 -13.39 -3.57 -16.77
CA ALA A 5 -13.77 -4.02 -15.44
C ALA A 5 -13.16 -3.11 -14.36
N VAL A 6 -13.92 -2.86 -13.31
CA VAL A 6 -13.57 -2.01 -12.18
C VAL A 6 -13.76 -2.79 -10.90
N HIS A 7 -12.71 -2.94 -10.10
CA HIS A 7 -12.88 -3.43 -8.73
C HIS A 7 -13.48 -2.32 -7.86
N ALA A 8 -14.71 -2.47 -7.36
CA ALA A 8 -15.40 -1.50 -6.48
C ALA A 8 -14.82 -1.44 -5.04
N GLY A 9 -13.52 -1.72 -4.94
CA GLY A 9 -12.74 -1.83 -3.72
C GLY A 9 -12.24 -3.26 -3.53
N GLY A 10 -10.97 -3.34 -3.15
CA GLY A 10 -10.21 -4.57 -2.97
C GLY A 10 -8.75 -4.19 -2.75
N GLY A 11 -8.14 -4.77 -1.72
CA GLY A 11 -6.79 -4.44 -1.25
C GLY A 11 -6.72 -3.19 -0.38
N SER A 12 -5.61 -3.03 0.34
CA SER A 12 -5.31 -1.84 1.14
C SER A 12 -4.87 -0.71 0.23
N LEU A 13 -5.20 0.53 0.59
CA LEU A 13 -4.72 1.73 -0.09
C LEU A 13 -3.21 1.82 -0.02
N LEU A 14 -2.62 1.40 1.10
CA LEU A 14 -1.17 1.44 1.30
C LEU A 14 -0.41 0.46 0.41
N ASP A 15 -1.09 -0.55 -0.17
CA ASP A 15 -0.48 -1.49 -1.12
C ASP A 15 -0.44 -0.94 -2.56
N THR A 16 -1.08 0.21 -2.81
CA THR A 16 -1.13 0.80 -4.15
C THR A 16 0.20 1.42 -4.54
N ARG A 17 0.49 1.46 -5.84
CA ARG A 17 1.72 2.11 -6.34
C ARG A 17 1.75 3.58 -5.94
N GLU A 18 0.61 4.23 -6.01
CA GLU A 18 0.49 5.64 -5.66
C GLU A 18 0.78 5.90 -4.17
N ALA A 19 0.35 5.01 -3.29
CA ALA A 19 0.67 5.11 -1.87
C ALA A 19 2.14 4.84 -1.59
N LEU A 20 2.75 3.86 -2.27
CA LEU A 20 4.18 3.57 -2.15
C LEU A 20 5.06 4.73 -2.65
N ASP A 21 4.69 5.35 -3.77
CA ASP A 21 5.40 6.51 -4.32
C ASP A 21 5.33 7.71 -3.36
N ILE A 22 4.15 7.98 -2.79
CA ILE A 22 3.98 9.03 -1.77
C ILE A 22 4.73 8.68 -0.47
N TYR A 23 4.72 7.42 -0.05
CA TYR A 23 5.47 6.98 1.12
C TYR A 23 6.98 7.15 0.92
N ALA A 24 7.50 6.82 -0.26
CA ALA A 24 8.90 7.08 -0.62
C ALA A 24 9.23 8.57 -0.58
N LEU A 25 8.34 9.43 -1.10
CA LEU A 25 8.50 10.89 -1.02
C LEU A 25 8.61 11.38 0.43
N VAL A 26 7.63 11.08 1.28
CA VAL A 26 7.66 11.58 2.68
C VAL A 26 8.78 10.95 3.51
N SER A 27 9.19 9.72 3.18
CA SER A 27 10.32 9.05 3.80
C SER A 27 11.66 9.71 3.44
N PHE A 28 11.89 10.01 2.15
CA PHE A 28 13.06 10.80 1.72
C PHE A 28 13.06 12.18 2.40
N LEU A 29 11.91 12.85 2.42
CA LEU A 29 11.75 14.14 3.11
C LEU A 29 11.85 14.01 4.63
N THR A 30 11.98 12.83 5.20
CA THR A 30 12.24 12.63 6.63
C THR A 30 13.73 12.42 6.86
N GLU A 31 14.33 11.48 6.12
CA GLU A 31 15.75 11.13 6.19
C GLU A 31 16.36 11.14 4.77
N PRO A 32 16.96 12.26 4.32
CA PRO A 32 17.53 12.36 2.98
C PRO A 32 18.77 11.49 2.74
N ASN A 33 19.40 10.96 3.80
CA ASN A 33 20.50 10.01 3.67
C ASN A 33 20.04 8.55 3.61
N ASP A 34 18.74 8.28 3.70
CA ASP A 34 18.19 6.97 3.40
C ASP A 34 18.06 6.83 1.88
N ASP A 35 18.88 5.96 1.32
CA ASP A 35 19.01 5.78 -0.12
C ASP A 35 17.78 5.10 -0.73
N ILE A 36 17.11 4.22 0.01
CA ILE A 36 16.01 3.40 -0.54
C ILE A 36 14.82 4.27 -0.95
N PRO A 37 14.30 5.19 -0.10
CA PRO A 37 13.24 6.11 -0.50
C PRO A 37 13.62 7.01 -1.68
N LEU A 38 14.87 7.50 -1.73
CA LEU A 38 15.31 8.38 -2.81
C LEU A 38 15.34 7.64 -4.15
N VAL A 39 15.95 6.45 -4.19
CA VAL A 39 16.03 5.63 -5.42
C VAL A 39 14.63 5.22 -5.89
N ALA A 40 13.75 4.81 -4.96
CA ALA A 40 12.35 4.51 -5.28
C ALA A 40 11.63 5.72 -5.88
N LEU A 41 11.84 6.90 -5.31
CA LEU A 41 11.24 8.15 -5.79
C LEU A 41 11.78 8.56 -7.18
N LEU A 42 13.09 8.44 -7.42
CA LEU A 42 13.69 8.75 -8.73
C LEU A 42 13.14 7.83 -9.84
N ARG A 43 12.91 6.54 -9.53
CA ARG A 43 12.30 5.58 -10.45
C ARG A 43 10.80 5.80 -10.67
N SER A 44 10.11 6.40 -9.69
CA SER A 44 8.65 6.59 -9.72
C SER A 44 8.22 7.60 -10.80
N PRO A 45 6.92 7.69 -11.12
CA PRO A 45 6.39 8.70 -12.06
C PRO A 45 6.65 10.16 -11.67
N PHE A 46 7.16 10.46 -10.46
CA PHE A 46 7.61 11.81 -10.10
C PHE A 46 8.79 12.27 -10.97
N PHE A 47 9.70 11.35 -11.34
CA PHE A 47 10.92 11.69 -12.09
C PHE A 47 11.23 10.74 -13.26
N ALA A 48 10.76 9.50 -13.20
CA ALA A 48 10.82 8.50 -14.27
C ALA A 48 12.24 8.17 -14.77
N PHE A 49 13.24 8.16 -13.89
CA PHE A 49 14.58 7.66 -14.23
C PHE A 49 14.54 6.16 -14.52
N SER A 50 15.28 5.73 -15.55
CA SER A 50 15.40 4.32 -15.89
C SER A 50 16.41 3.61 -14.97
N ASP A 51 16.34 2.28 -14.94
CA ASP A 51 17.32 1.47 -14.22
C ASP A 51 18.74 1.67 -14.75
N ILE A 52 18.88 2.06 -16.03
CA ILE A 52 20.18 2.36 -16.64
C ILE A 52 20.73 3.69 -16.11
N ASP A 53 19.89 4.73 -16.01
CA ASP A 53 20.31 6.03 -15.47
C ASP A 53 20.77 5.90 -14.02
N LEU A 54 20.01 5.14 -13.22
CA LEU A 54 20.34 4.83 -11.84
C LEU A 54 21.60 3.96 -11.74
N HIS A 55 21.74 2.92 -12.57
CA HIS A 55 22.93 2.09 -12.57
C HIS A 55 24.20 2.90 -12.88
N ASN A 56 24.15 3.79 -13.88
CA ASN A 56 25.28 4.66 -14.23
C ASN A 56 25.63 5.67 -13.13
N ALA A 57 24.65 6.11 -12.34
CA ALA A 57 24.89 6.97 -11.18
C ALA A 57 25.46 6.19 -9.98
N ALA A 58 25.11 4.90 -9.86
CA ALA A 58 25.58 4.04 -8.79
C ALA A 58 27.10 3.80 -8.82
N ASP A 59 27.76 4.00 -9.96
CA ASP A 59 29.23 3.94 -10.08
C ASP A 59 29.95 4.96 -9.21
N ASP A 60 29.29 6.07 -8.88
CA ASP A 60 29.84 7.14 -8.00
C ASP A 60 29.54 6.88 -6.50
N LEU A 61 28.85 5.78 -6.16
CA LEU A 61 28.61 5.43 -4.76
C LEU A 61 29.87 4.86 -4.12
N GLU A 62 30.40 5.59 -3.15
CA GLU A 62 31.48 5.15 -2.29
C GLU A 62 31.01 4.91 -0.86
N LYS A 63 31.85 4.26 -0.04
CA LYS A 63 31.53 3.99 1.36
C LYS A 63 31.30 5.30 2.12
N GLY A 64 30.07 5.50 2.60
CA GLY A 64 29.68 6.67 3.37
C GLY A 64 29.17 7.85 2.53
N VAL A 65 29.04 7.67 1.21
CA VAL A 65 28.39 8.63 0.31
C VAL A 65 26.95 8.18 0.08
N SER A 66 25.98 9.05 0.36
CA SER A 66 24.55 8.76 0.10
C SER A 66 24.16 9.07 -1.35
N TRP A 67 23.08 8.47 -1.81
CA TRP A 67 22.49 8.77 -3.11
C TRP A 67 22.16 10.25 -3.28
N TRP A 68 21.72 10.92 -2.21
CA TRP A 68 21.45 12.35 -2.25
C TRP A 68 22.71 13.17 -2.57
N GLN A 69 23.88 12.76 -2.08
CA GLN A 69 25.15 13.40 -2.42
C GLN A 69 25.55 13.11 -3.86
N VAL A 70 25.41 11.86 -4.33
CA VAL A 70 25.72 11.47 -5.71
C VAL A 70 24.91 12.30 -6.70
N ILE A 71 23.58 12.32 -6.59
CA ILE A 71 22.75 12.99 -7.59
C ILE A 71 22.95 14.51 -7.63
N LYS A 72 23.34 15.14 -6.51
CA LYS A 72 23.68 16.57 -6.46
C LYS A 72 24.91 16.93 -7.29
N SER A 73 25.80 15.97 -7.53
CA SER A 73 27.02 16.18 -8.33
C SER A 73 26.83 15.92 -9.82
N ARG A 74 25.64 15.44 -10.23
CA ARG A 74 25.38 14.94 -11.58
C ARG A 74 24.35 15.81 -12.32
N PRO A 75 24.71 16.40 -13.47
CA PRO A 75 23.87 17.39 -14.15
C PRO A 75 22.54 16.84 -14.67
N GLU A 76 22.48 15.55 -15.03
CA GLU A 76 21.25 14.89 -15.49
C GLU A 76 20.16 14.80 -14.41
N PHE A 77 20.53 14.92 -13.13
CA PHE A 77 19.59 14.96 -12.00
C PHE A 77 19.26 16.38 -11.52
N ALA A 78 19.84 17.43 -12.13
CA ALA A 78 19.75 18.80 -11.63
C ALA A 78 18.30 19.26 -11.37
N ARG A 79 17.38 19.01 -12.31
CA ARG A 79 15.96 19.35 -12.15
C ARG A 79 15.34 18.64 -10.94
N SER A 80 15.63 17.35 -10.76
CA SER A 80 15.10 16.55 -9.66
C SER A 80 15.66 17.02 -8.33
N VAL A 81 16.96 17.35 -8.29
CA VAL A 81 17.63 17.94 -7.13
C VAL A 81 16.98 19.27 -6.74
N ASP A 82 16.75 20.17 -7.69
CA ASP A 82 16.12 21.46 -7.43
C ASP A 82 14.70 21.30 -6.84
N ILE A 83 13.91 20.38 -7.41
CA ILE A 83 12.57 20.08 -6.91
C ILE A 83 12.65 19.48 -5.49
N LEU A 84 13.51 18.48 -5.28
CA LEU A 84 13.65 17.81 -3.98
C LEU A 84 14.17 18.77 -2.91
N GLN A 85 15.09 19.67 -3.24
CA GLN A 85 15.56 20.70 -2.32
C GLN A 85 14.43 21.67 -1.94
N ASN A 86 13.63 22.12 -2.91
CA ASN A 86 12.46 22.96 -2.64
C ASN A 86 11.46 22.25 -1.70
N LEU A 87 11.22 20.95 -1.89
CA LEU A 87 10.36 20.16 -1.00
C LEU A 87 10.96 19.97 0.40
N LEU A 88 12.28 19.81 0.52
CA LEU A 88 13.00 19.76 1.79
C LEU A 88 12.92 21.07 2.57
N ASP A 89 12.90 22.21 1.87
CA ASP A 89 12.73 23.52 2.49
C ASP A 89 11.27 23.75 2.90
N ALA A 90 10.32 23.35 2.03
CA ALA A 90 8.88 23.45 2.27
C ALA A 90 8.40 22.60 3.47
N ARG A 91 9.02 21.45 3.74
CA ARG A 91 8.61 20.56 4.86
C ARG A 91 8.68 21.24 6.24
N ALA A 92 9.45 22.32 6.38
CA ALA A 92 9.60 23.05 7.63
C ALA A 92 8.38 23.92 7.97
N THR A 93 7.58 24.30 6.97
CA THR A 93 6.49 25.28 7.12
C THR A 93 5.14 24.78 6.60
N MET A 94 5.12 23.68 5.84
CA MET A 94 3.93 23.11 5.23
C MET A 94 3.57 21.76 5.86
N SER A 95 2.28 21.42 5.83
CA SER A 95 1.83 20.08 6.20
C SER A 95 2.27 19.05 5.16
N SER A 96 2.30 17.77 5.53
CA SER A 96 2.61 16.67 4.62
C SER A 96 1.67 16.65 3.41
N GLY A 97 0.37 16.96 3.60
CA GLY A 97 -0.60 17.03 2.51
C GLY A 97 -0.26 18.12 1.51
N GLN A 98 0.13 19.30 2.01
CA GLN A 98 0.54 20.43 1.19
C GLN A 98 1.87 20.16 0.46
N VAL A 99 2.84 19.51 1.12
CA VAL A 99 4.13 19.16 0.50
C VAL A 99 3.94 18.13 -0.62
N VAL A 100 3.09 17.12 -0.43
CA VAL A 100 2.74 16.16 -1.50
C VAL A 100 2.05 16.86 -2.67
N GLN A 101 1.16 17.82 -2.40
CA GLN A 101 0.50 18.60 -3.45
C GLN A 101 1.48 19.52 -4.20
N LEU A 102 2.46 20.09 -3.51
CA LEU A 102 3.54 20.85 -4.13
C LEU A 102 4.40 19.94 -5.01
N ALA A 103 4.75 18.75 -4.53
CA ALA A 103 5.50 17.77 -5.31
C ALA A 103 4.74 17.38 -6.59
N ASP A 104 3.43 17.13 -6.50
CA ASP A 104 2.57 16.90 -7.66
C ASP A 104 2.60 18.09 -8.63
N THR A 105 2.48 19.32 -8.13
CA THR A 105 2.52 20.53 -8.96
C THR A 105 3.85 20.71 -9.71
N LEU A 106 4.98 20.42 -9.05
CA LEU A 106 6.32 20.61 -9.61
C LEU A 106 6.72 19.51 -10.62
N THR A 107 6.13 18.31 -10.48
CA THR A 107 6.51 17.13 -11.27
C THR A 107 5.45 16.75 -12.31
N GLY A 108 4.19 17.10 -12.09
CA GLY A 108 3.04 16.65 -12.88
C GLY A 108 2.62 15.20 -12.56
N TYR A 109 3.03 14.64 -11.43
CA TYR A 109 2.80 13.25 -11.04
C TYR A 109 1.36 12.78 -11.25
N GLY A 110 0.38 13.53 -10.75
CA GLY A 110 -1.06 13.27 -10.86
C GLY A 110 -1.53 13.20 -12.31
N ALA A 111 -1.00 14.08 -13.17
CA ALA A 111 -1.29 14.07 -14.60
C ALA A 111 -0.66 12.85 -15.30
N VAL A 112 0.55 12.45 -14.90
CA VAL A 112 1.21 11.25 -15.44
C VAL A 112 0.40 10.00 -15.08
N ILE A 113 0.09 9.77 -13.80
CA ILE A 113 -0.63 8.56 -13.38
C ILE A 113 -2.05 8.47 -13.95
N ALA A 114 -2.70 9.60 -14.22
CA ALA A 114 -4.01 9.64 -14.84
C ALA A 114 -4.01 9.14 -16.30
N ASN A 115 -2.85 9.20 -16.98
CA ASN A 115 -2.65 8.73 -18.35
C ASN A 115 -2.02 7.34 -18.45
N LEU A 116 -1.68 6.71 -17.31
CA LEU A 116 -1.22 5.33 -17.24
C LEU A 116 -2.40 4.34 -17.31
N PRO A 117 -2.14 3.04 -17.57
CA PRO A 117 -3.18 2.01 -17.49
C PRO A 117 -3.92 2.05 -16.15
N HIS A 118 -5.26 2.01 -16.24
CA HIS A 118 -6.17 2.19 -15.11
C HIS A 118 -6.08 3.56 -14.43
N GLY A 119 -5.79 4.63 -15.19
CA GLY A 119 -5.60 5.99 -14.67
C GLY A 119 -6.71 6.49 -13.75
N ALA A 120 -7.98 6.22 -14.06
CA ALA A 120 -9.10 6.57 -13.18
C ALA A 120 -8.97 5.95 -11.77
N ARG A 121 -8.49 4.71 -11.68
CA ARG A 121 -8.21 4.04 -10.40
C ARG A 121 -7.04 4.69 -9.68
N ARG A 122 -5.93 4.91 -10.39
CA ARG A 122 -4.73 5.56 -9.83
C ARG A 122 -5.05 6.94 -9.27
N SER A 123 -5.82 7.75 -10.01
CA SER A 123 -6.29 9.05 -9.54
C SER A 123 -7.21 8.94 -8.32
N ALA A 124 -8.02 7.90 -8.22
CA ALA A 124 -8.83 7.66 -7.02
C ALA A 124 -7.97 7.26 -5.82
N ASP A 125 -6.97 6.41 -6.01
CA ASP A 125 -6.04 6.01 -4.93
C ASP A 125 -5.20 7.22 -4.47
N LEU A 126 -4.71 8.08 -5.38
CA LEU A 126 -4.05 9.34 -5.04
C LEU A 126 -4.96 10.26 -4.20
N ARG A 127 -6.24 10.43 -4.59
CA ARG A 127 -7.22 11.17 -3.76
C ARG A 127 -7.39 10.53 -2.39
N GLY A 128 -7.43 9.21 -2.31
CA GLY A 128 -7.48 8.48 -1.04
C GLY A 128 -6.29 8.78 -0.13
N MET A 129 -5.09 8.95 -0.70
CA MET A 129 -3.91 9.35 0.04
C MET A 129 -4.01 10.79 0.56
N HIS A 130 -4.49 11.73 -0.25
CA HIS A 130 -4.77 13.08 0.22
C HIS A 130 -5.83 13.10 1.35
N ASP A 131 -6.87 12.27 1.26
CA ASP A 131 -7.87 12.14 2.31
C ASP A 131 -7.28 11.58 3.61
N LEU A 132 -6.37 10.61 3.50
CA LEU A 132 -5.63 10.08 4.65
C LEU A 132 -4.79 11.18 5.31
N PHE A 133 -4.05 11.97 4.53
CA PHE A 133 -3.20 13.04 5.05
C PHE A 133 -4.05 14.13 5.74
N ARG A 134 -5.17 14.54 5.15
CA ARG A 134 -6.14 15.47 5.77
C ARG A 134 -6.74 14.94 7.08
N ARG A 135 -6.85 13.61 7.25
CA ARG A 135 -7.26 13.02 8.54
C ARG A 135 -6.16 13.13 9.59
N LEU A 136 -4.90 12.89 9.20
CA LEU A 136 -3.75 13.00 10.10
C LEU A 136 -3.49 14.43 10.56
N GLU A 137 -3.62 15.39 9.65
CA GLU A 137 -3.55 16.82 9.98
C GLU A 137 -4.56 17.22 11.06
N ARG A 138 -5.82 16.78 10.92
CA ARG A 138 -6.87 17.03 11.92
C ARG A 138 -6.61 16.36 13.27
N GLN A 139 -5.79 15.31 13.30
CA GLN A 139 -5.37 14.62 14.52
C GLN A 139 -4.08 15.20 15.12
N GLY A 140 -3.56 16.31 14.58
CA GLY A 140 -2.31 16.92 15.04
C GLY A 140 -1.05 16.17 14.60
N ARG A 141 -1.15 15.28 13.61
CA ARG A 141 -0.04 14.47 13.04
C ARG A 141 0.22 14.87 11.57
N GLY A 142 0.06 16.16 11.27
CA GLY A 142 0.07 16.68 9.91
C GLY A 142 1.43 17.05 9.36
N ASP A 143 2.48 17.09 10.18
CA ASP A 143 3.84 17.35 9.71
C ASP A 143 4.41 16.11 9.00
N VAL A 144 5.49 16.30 8.23
CA VAL A 144 6.11 15.23 7.44
C VAL A 144 6.63 14.10 8.32
N PHE A 145 7.29 14.39 9.45
CA PHE A 145 7.84 13.35 10.33
C PHE A 145 6.74 12.53 10.99
N GLY A 146 5.72 13.20 11.54
CA GLY A 146 4.56 12.57 12.17
C GLY A 146 3.78 11.70 11.18
N THR A 147 3.58 12.19 9.95
CA THR A 147 2.92 11.45 8.88
C THR A 147 3.72 10.21 8.48
N THR A 148 5.02 10.35 8.20
CA THR A 148 5.90 9.23 7.83
C THR A 148 5.93 8.14 8.89
N ARG A 149 6.03 8.53 10.17
CA ARG A 149 6.00 7.58 11.29
C ARG A 149 4.68 6.83 11.35
N PHE A 150 3.56 7.51 11.17
CA PHE A 150 2.25 6.87 11.19
C PHE A 150 2.05 5.92 10.01
N LEU A 151 2.45 6.31 8.80
CA LEU A 151 2.38 5.42 7.63
C LEU A 151 3.24 4.18 7.82
N ARG A 152 4.45 4.34 8.38
CA ARG A 152 5.33 3.21 8.73
C ARG A 152 4.65 2.27 9.73
N GLU A 153 4.04 2.79 10.78
CA GLU A 153 3.29 2.00 11.77
C GLU A 153 2.16 1.21 11.11
N LEU A 154 1.38 1.83 10.21
CA LEU A 154 0.32 1.13 9.48
C LEU A 154 0.86 0.01 8.58
N ILE A 155 1.99 0.23 7.92
CA ILE A 155 2.64 -0.78 7.06
C ILE A 155 3.18 -1.94 7.90
N GLU A 156 3.91 -1.65 8.98
CA GLU A 156 4.51 -2.67 9.87
C GLU A 156 3.46 -3.51 10.60
N THR A 157 2.29 -2.93 10.88
CA THR A 157 1.16 -3.63 11.52
C THR A 157 0.22 -4.29 10.51
N GLU A 158 0.53 -4.22 9.21
CA GLU A 158 -0.32 -4.71 8.12
C GLU A 158 -1.76 -4.19 8.21
N THR A 159 -1.93 -2.95 8.69
CA THR A 159 -3.26 -2.35 8.88
C THR A 159 -3.88 -2.02 7.53
N GLU A 160 -5.01 -2.66 7.22
CA GLU A 160 -5.77 -2.37 6.00
C GLU A 160 -6.39 -0.97 6.04
N VAL A 161 -5.97 -0.12 5.10
CA VAL A 161 -6.60 1.17 4.83
C VAL A 161 -7.55 1.00 3.65
N PRO A 162 -8.86 1.24 3.81
CA PRO A 162 -9.81 1.06 2.72
C PRO A 162 -9.50 1.95 1.52
N ARG A 163 -9.39 1.35 0.33
CA ARG A 163 -9.30 2.10 -0.93
C ARG A 163 -10.61 2.83 -1.25
N PRO A 164 -10.55 4.04 -1.83
CA PRO A 164 -11.73 4.73 -2.32
C PRO A 164 -12.51 3.89 -3.34
N SER A 165 -13.83 4.00 -3.27
CA SER A 165 -14.72 3.42 -4.27
C SER A 165 -14.51 4.10 -5.61
N LEU A 166 -14.47 3.31 -6.69
CA LEU A 166 -14.65 3.86 -8.03
C LEU A 166 -16.12 3.79 -8.40
N ASP A 167 -16.61 4.83 -9.06
CA ASP A 167 -17.87 4.73 -9.77
C ASP A 167 -17.69 3.78 -10.96
N SER A 168 -18.55 2.78 -11.04
CA SER A 168 -18.43 1.69 -12.01
C SER A 168 -18.85 2.11 -13.42
N GLY A 169 -19.59 3.20 -13.62
CA GLY A 169 -20.00 3.67 -14.95
C GLY A 169 -20.54 2.54 -15.85
N GLU A 170 -20.06 2.46 -17.10
CA GLU A 170 -20.35 1.38 -18.06
C GLU A 170 -19.38 0.17 -17.97
N ALA A 171 -18.71 -0.03 -16.84
CA ALA A 171 -17.77 -1.14 -16.63
C ALA A 171 -18.36 -2.25 -15.76
N VAL A 172 -17.82 -3.47 -15.93
CA VAL A 172 -18.15 -4.60 -15.06
C VAL A 172 -17.58 -4.34 -13.67
N SER A 173 -18.45 -4.31 -12.66
CA SER A 173 -18.04 -4.06 -11.27
C SER A 173 -17.67 -5.36 -10.55
N LEU A 174 -16.44 -5.49 -10.06
CA LEU A 174 -16.00 -6.61 -9.25
C LEU A 174 -16.03 -6.23 -7.76
N MET A 175 -16.80 -6.97 -6.96
CA MET A 175 -16.95 -6.71 -5.52
C MET A 175 -17.22 -7.98 -4.73
N THR A 176 -16.98 -7.90 -3.42
CA THR A 176 -17.37 -8.98 -2.49
C THR A 176 -18.88 -9.00 -2.27
N ILE A 177 -19.45 -10.18 -1.99
CA ILE A 177 -20.88 -10.34 -1.63
C ILE A 177 -21.29 -9.41 -0.48
N HIS A 178 -20.41 -9.21 0.50
CA HIS A 178 -20.66 -8.30 1.63
C HIS A 178 -20.87 -6.85 1.20
N LYS A 179 -20.06 -6.35 0.26
CA LYS A 179 -20.20 -5.01 -0.33
C LYS A 179 -21.42 -4.88 -1.25
N ALA A 180 -21.92 -5.98 -1.79
CA ALA A 180 -23.10 -6.00 -2.66
C ALA A 180 -24.43 -5.91 -1.89
N LYS A 181 -24.43 -5.99 -0.56
CA LYS A 181 -25.66 -5.94 0.25
C LYS A 181 -26.41 -4.63 0.04
N GLY A 182 -27.68 -4.71 -0.33
CA GLY A 182 -28.55 -3.55 -0.56
C GLY A 182 -28.36 -2.88 -1.92
N LEU A 183 -27.56 -3.47 -2.80
CA LEU A 183 -27.38 -3.02 -4.17
C LEU A 183 -28.07 -4.00 -5.13
N GLU A 184 -28.54 -3.48 -6.26
CA GLU A 184 -29.27 -4.23 -7.27
C GLU A 184 -28.70 -3.98 -8.67
N TRP A 185 -28.62 -5.04 -9.48
CA TRP A 185 -28.10 -4.99 -10.85
C TRP A 185 -28.92 -5.89 -11.78
N PRO A 186 -29.02 -5.54 -13.07
CA PRO A 186 -29.74 -6.35 -14.05
C PRO A 186 -29.07 -7.70 -14.34
N ILE A 187 -27.73 -7.79 -14.21
CA ILE A 187 -26.95 -9.01 -14.45
C ILE A 187 -25.89 -9.14 -13.36
N VAL A 188 -25.80 -10.32 -12.73
CA VAL A 188 -24.81 -10.64 -11.68
C VAL A 188 -24.11 -11.96 -12.00
N PHE A 189 -22.79 -11.98 -11.91
CA PHE A 189 -21.97 -13.20 -12.04
C PHE A 189 -21.36 -13.54 -10.67
N ILE A 190 -21.55 -14.78 -10.22
CA ILE A 190 -20.92 -15.30 -8.98
C ILE A 190 -19.97 -16.44 -9.38
N PRO A 191 -18.67 -16.16 -9.55
CA PRO A 191 -17.69 -17.19 -9.89
C PRO A 191 -17.33 -18.04 -8.67
N ASP A 192 -16.74 -19.21 -8.92
CA ASP A 192 -16.07 -20.03 -7.90
C ASP A 192 -16.99 -20.55 -6.76
N LEU A 193 -18.23 -20.90 -7.08
CA LEU A 193 -19.21 -21.46 -6.15
C LEU A 193 -18.82 -22.84 -5.58
N ALA A 194 -17.89 -23.53 -6.23
CA ALA A 194 -17.39 -24.85 -5.81
C ALA A 194 -16.20 -24.76 -4.84
N ARG A 195 -15.77 -23.55 -4.46
CA ARG A 195 -14.65 -23.37 -3.56
C ARG A 195 -15.02 -23.84 -2.16
N ASP A 196 -14.28 -24.83 -1.65
CA ASP A 196 -14.36 -25.20 -0.24
C ASP A 196 -13.94 -24.01 0.63
N MET A 197 -14.83 -23.60 1.54
CA MET A 197 -14.44 -22.68 2.61
C MET A 197 -13.27 -23.31 3.35
N LYS A 198 -12.17 -22.56 3.52
CA LYS A 198 -11.10 -22.98 4.43
C LYS A 198 -11.75 -23.24 5.79
N SER A 199 -11.85 -24.51 6.18
CA SER A 199 -12.18 -24.92 7.54
C SER A 199 -11.31 -24.08 8.46
N ASP A 200 -11.93 -23.34 9.39
CA ASP A 200 -11.26 -22.55 10.42
C ASP A 200 -9.97 -23.26 10.83
N SER A 201 -8.83 -22.75 10.35
CA SER A 201 -7.51 -23.21 10.77
C SER A 201 -7.16 -22.45 12.05
N SER A 202 -8.11 -22.41 12.98
CA SER A 202 -7.92 -21.74 14.25
C SER A 202 -6.87 -22.54 15.01
N VAL A 203 -5.72 -21.91 15.23
CA VAL A 203 -4.60 -22.46 16.03
C VAL A 203 -5.07 -22.87 17.42
N ILE A 204 -6.21 -22.31 17.86
CA ILE A 204 -6.87 -22.61 19.12
C ILE A 204 -8.26 -23.18 18.83
N LEU A 205 -8.56 -24.34 19.41
CA LEU A 205 -9.89 -24.93 19.42
C LEU A 205 -10.38 -24.97 20.86
N VAL A 206 -11.64 -24.58 21.07
CA VAL A 206 -12.29 -24.63 22.38
C VAL A 206 -13.50 -25.55 22.28
N ASP A 207 -13.60 -26.51 23.20
CA ASP A 207 -14.75 -27.36 23.39
C ASP A 207 -15.19 -27.29 24.86
N PRO A 208 -16.50 -27.12 25.16
CA PRO A 208 -16.99 -27.00 26.53
C PRO A 208 -16.67 -28.21 27.41
N ASP A 209 -16.56 -29.41 26.82
CA ASP A 209 -16.36 -30.66 27.54
C ASP A 209 -14.88 -31.09 27.59
N ILE A 210 -14.10 -30.76 26.55
CA ILE A 210 -12.68 -31.16 26.41
C ILE A 210 -11.71 -30.04 26.83
N GLY A 211 -12.16 -28.78 26.83
CA GLY A 211 -11.33 -27.61 27.11
C GLY A 211 -10.66 -27.03 25.86
N VAL A 212 -9.46 -26.46 26.03
CA VAL A 212 -8.74 -25.73 24.98
C VAL A 212 -7.63 -26.60 24.38
N ALA A 213 -7.54 -26.66 23.05
CA ALA A 213 -6.47 -27.31 22.32
C ALA A 213 -5.72 -26.32 21.44
N PHE A 214 -4.39 -26.42 21.44
CA PHE A 214 -3.50 -25.62 20.61
C PHE A 214 -2.88 -26.49 19.52
N GLN A 215 -2.79 -25.94 18.31
CA GLN A 215 -1.90 -26.46 17.27
C GLN A 215 -0.51 -25.92 17.55
N MET A 216 0.48 -26.80 17.72
CA MET A 216 1.85 -26.40 18.03
C MET A 216 2.72 -26.53 16.77
N GLU A 217 3.51 -25.52 16.48
CA GLU A 217 4.63 -25.61 15.54
C GLU A 217 5.87 -26.04 16.32
N SER A 218 6.53 -27.09 15.85
CA SER A 218 7.82 -27.52 16.40
C SER A 218 8.94 -26.56 15.96
N ASP A 219 10.11 -26.62 16.62
CA ASP A 219 11.31 -25.83 16.28
C ASP A 219 11.80 -26.00 14.82
N ARG A 220 11.24 -26.96 14.07
CA ARG A 220 11.51 -27.20 12.64
C ARG A 220 10.42 -26.64 11.70
N TYR A 221 9.53 -25.78 12.20
CA TYR A 221 8.36 -25.26 11.47
C TYR A 221 7.39 -26.35 10.97
N GLU A 222 7.42 -27.55 11.57
CA GLU A 222 6.42 -28.58 11.29
C GLU A 222 5.22 -28.42 12.22
N LYS A 223 4.03 -28.28 11.62
CA LYS A 223 2.75 -28.24 12.34
C LYS A 223 2.42 -29.61 12.92
N THR A 224 2.58 -29.75 14.22
CA THR A 224 2.10 -30.90 14.98
C THR A 224 0.68 -30.67 15.47
N GLU A 225 -0.24 -31.59 15.15
CA GLU A 225 -1.60 -31.60 15.69
C GLU A 225 -1.68 -32.58 16.88
N PRO A 226 -1.75 -32.09 18.13
CA PRO A 226 -1.88 -32.96 19.30
C PRO A 226 -3.17 -33.78 19.25
N ALA A 227 -3.18 -34.94 19.93
CA ALA A 227 -4.35 -35.83 19.95
C ALA A 227 -5.65 -35.13 20.38
N ILE A 228 -5.56 -34.19 21.34
CA ILE A 228 -6.69 -33.39 21.82
C ILE A 228 -7.25 -32.46 20.73
N HIS A 229 -6.40 -31.88 19.89
CA HIS A 229 -6.80 -31.03 18.76
C HIS A 229 -7.57 -31.83 17.71
N LYS A 230 -7.10 -33.05 17.39
CA LYS A 230 -7.80 -33.97 16.48
C LYS A 230 -9.15 -34.42 17.04
N LEU A 231 -9.23 -34.66 18.35
CA LEU A 231 -10.46 -35.07 19.03
C LEU A 231 -11.53 -33.96 18.98
N ILE A 232 -11.16 -32.71 19.26
CA ILE A 232 -12.08 -31.56 19.17
C ILE A 232 -12.54 -31.32 17.72
N LYS A 233 -11.64 -31.39 16.73
CA LYS A 233 -12.01 -31.30 15.30
C LYS A 233 -13.05 -32.37 14.93
N HIS A 234 -12.85 -33.61 15.36
CA HIS A 234 -13.78 -34.71 15.08
C HIS A 234 -15.15 -34.49 15.73
N ARG A 235 -15.20 -33.98 16.97
CA ARG A 235 -16.46 -33.63 17.64
C ARG A 235 -17.20 -32.47 16.97
N ARG A 236 -16.49 -31.40 16.60
CA ARG A 236 -17.08 -30.26 15.87
C ARG A 236 -17.69 -30.70 14.55
N LYS A 237 -17.00 -31.57 13.80
CA LYS A 237 -17.51 -32.12 12.53
C LYS A 237 -18.76 -33.00 12.70
N LYS A 238 -18.91 -33.68 13.85
CA LYS A 238 -20.14 -34.44 14.19
C LYS A 238 -21.28 -33.58 14.72
N ARG A 239 -20.99 -32.42 15.32
CA ARG A 239 -22.00 -31.45 15.81
C ARG A 239 -22.50 -30.50 14.71
N GLY A 240 -21.70 -30.28 13.65
CA GLY A 240 -22.03 -29.41 12.53
C GLY A 240 -22.79 -30.09 11.38
N ASN A 241 -23.45 -31.22 11.65
CA ASN A 241 -24.32 -31.94 10.71
C ASN A 241 -25.68 -32.17 11.36
#